data_AF-A0A5B8NW30-F1
#
_entry.id   AF-A0A5B8NW30-F1
#
_cell.length_a   1.000
_cell.length_b   1.000
_cell.length_c   1.000
_cell.angle_alpha   90.00
_cell.angle_beta   90.00
_cell.angle_gamma   90.00
#
_symmetry.space_group_name_H-M   'P 1'
#
loop_
_entity.id
_entity.type
_entity.pdbx_description
1 polymer ?
#
loop_
_entity_poly.entity_id
_entity_poly.type
_entity_poly.pdbx_seq_one_letter_code
_entity_poly.pdbx_strand_id
1 'polypeptide(L)' 'MNKPMNAAPKPHDPRKTHQVTVEELNQEFESFFSQVATSLQEEYMRLDQAHSVLHKALG' A
#
# COMPACT_ATOMS: atom_id res chain seq x y z
N MET A 1 -7.30 -46.08 -14.81
CA MET A 1 -7.75 -44.70 -14.50
C MET A 1 -7.35 -44.37 -13.07
N ASN A 2 -6.39 -43.48 -12.85
CA ASN A 2 -6.04 -43.00 -11.50
C ASN A 2 -6.63 -41.59 -11.30
N LYS A 3 -7.52 -41.42 -10.32
CA LYS A 3 -8.12 -40.13 -9.93
C LYS A 3 -7.04 -39.18 -9.40
N PRO A 4 -7.05 -37.88 -9.75
CA PRO A 4 -6.21 -36.91 -9.05
C PRO A 4 -6.78 -36.63 -7.66
N MET A 5 -5.95 -36.79 -6.63
CA MET A 5 -6.23 -36.33 -5.27
C MET A 5 -6.32 -34.79 -5.31
N ASN A 6 -7.47 -34.26 -4.89
CA ASN A 6 -7.65 -32.84 -4.59
C ASN A 6 -6.63 -32.43 -3.53
N ALA A 7 -5.61 -31.67 -3.92
CA ALA A 7 -4.70 -31.04 -2.99
C ALA A 7 -5.48 -29.97 -2.20
N ALA A 8 -5.50 -30.09 -0.87
CA ALA A 8 -6.07 -29.07 0.00
C ALA A 8 -5.39 -27.71 -0.28
N PRO A 9 -6.15 -26.59 -0.29
CA PRO A 9 -5.57 -25.27 -0.49
C PRO A 9 -4.52 -25.00 0.60
N LYS A 10 -3.35 -24.51 0.19
CA LYS A 10 -2.24 -24.24 1.10
C LYS A 10 -2.70 -23.27 2.20
N PRO A 11 -2.26 -23.45 3.47
CA PRO A 11 -2.57 -22.52 4.54
C PRO A 11 -2.17 -21.10 4.14
N HIS A 12 -3.13 -20.17 4.25
CA HIS A 12 -2.84 -18.75 4.07
C HIS A 12 -1.90 -18.32 5.21
N ASP A 13 -0.67 -17.92 4.88
CA ASP A 13 0.27 -17.39 5.88
C ASP A 13 -0.10 -15.93 6.16
N PRO A 14 -0.66 -15.60 7.35
CA PRO A 14 -1.06 -14.24 7.69
C PRO A 14 0.14 -13.29 7.85
N ARG A 15 1.38 -13.82 7.87
CA ARG A 15 2.62 -13.05 7.91
C ARG A 15 3.11 -12.62 6.54
N LYS A 16 2.41 -13.00 5.45
CA LYS A 16 2.44 -12.20 4.22
C LYS A 16 1.63 -10.93 4.47
N THR A 17 2.13 -10.12 5.40
CA THR A 17 1.77 -8.72 5.52
C THR A 17 1.92 -8.11 4.14
N HIS A 18 0.96 -7.29 3.72
CA HIS A 18 1.06 -6.52 2.49
C HIS A 18 2.36 -5.73 2.56
N GLN A 19 3.41 -6.24 1.92
CA GLN A 19 4.65 -5.51 1.77
C GLN A 19 4.35 -4.44 0.73
N VAL A 20 4.02 -3.24 1.22
CA VAL A 20 3.89 -2.08 0.34
C VAL A 20 5.24 -1.91 -0.35
N THR A 21 5.21 -2.03 -1.66
CA THR A 21 6.41 -1.92 -2.49
C THR A 21 6.81 -0.46 -2.66
N VAL A 22 8.09 -0.22 -2.99
CA VAL A 22 8.57 1.13 -3.30
C VAL A 22 7.80 1.74 -4.47
N GLU A 23 7.43 0.92 -5.45
CA GLU A 23 6.61 1.34 -6.60
C GLU A 23 5.21 1.83 -6.18
N GLU A 24 4.54 1.12 -5.28
CA GLU A 24 3.23 1.52 -4.76
C GLU A 24 3.31 2.83 -3.96
N LEU A 25 4.37 3.00 -3.15
CA LEU A 25 4.62 4.26 -2.44
C LEU A 25 4.83 5.43 -3.40
N ASN A 26 5.63 5.23 -4.45
CA ASN A 26 5.87 6.27 -5.46
C ASN A 26 4.57 6.68 -6.16
N GLN A 27 3.71 5.71 -6.51
CA GLN A 27 2.41 5.99 -7.11
C GLN A 27 1.48 6.77 -6.17
N GLU A 28 1.46 6.46 -4.87
CA GLU A 28 0.69 7.22 -3.88
C GLU A 28 1.23 8.65 -3.72
N PHE A 29 2.55 8.85 -3.67
CA PHE A 29 3.13 10.20 -3.61
C PHE A 29 2.85 11.02 -4.86
N GLU A 30 3.00 10.43 -6.04
CA GLU A 30 2.63 11.09 -7.29
C GLU A 30 1.15 11.51 -7.28
N SER A 31 0.26 10.68 -6.73
CA SER A 31 -1.15 11.03 -6.58
C SER A 31 -1.38 12.23 -5.65
N PHE A 32 -0.69 12.31 -4.51
CA PHE A 32 -0.82 13.45 -3.58
C PHE A 32 -0.23 14.74 -4.14
N PHE A 33 0.94 14.66 -4.78
CA PHE A 33 1.68 15.84 -5.24
C PHE A 33 1.32 16.30 -6.66
N SER A 34 0.65 15.47 -7.47
CA SER A 34 0.12 15.89 -8.78
C SER A 34 -1.07 16.83 -8.68
N GLN A 35 -1.74 16.86 -7.52
CA GLN A 35 -2.82 17.79 -7.28
C GLN A 35 -2.25 19.18 -6.98
N VAL A 36 -2.86 20.24 -7.50
CA VAL A 36 -2.50 21.62 -7.12
C VAL A 36 -3.17 21.94 -5.78
N ALA A 37 -2.41 22.39 -4.78
CA ALA A 37 -2.98 22.91 -3.54
C ALA A 37 -3.33 24.39 -3.74
N THR A 38 -4.53 24.78 -3.36
CA THR A 38 -5.04 26.15 -3.48
C THR A 38 -4.93 26.93 -2.17
N SER A 39 -4.57 26.24 -1.08
CA SER A 39 -4.36 26.85 0.24
C SER A 39 -3.25 26.14 1.03
N LEU A 40 -2.67 26.85 2.01
CA LEU A 40 -1.70 26.28 2.95
C LEU A 40 -2.29 25.13 3.78
N GLN A 41 -3.59 25.17 4.08
CA GLN A 41 -4.28 24.11 4.78
C GLN A 41 -4.32 22.82 3.95
N GLU A 42 -4.59 22.93 2.65
CA GLU A 42 -4.57 21.77 1.74
C GLU A 42 -3.16 21.19 1.60
N GLU A 43 -2.13 22.04 1.53
CA GLU A 43 -0.73 21.60 1.49
C GLU A 43 -0.36 20.84 2.78
N TYR A 44 -0.73 21.36 3.95
CA TYR A 44 -0.52 20.68 5.23
C TYR A 44 -1.21 19.32 5.29
N MET A 45 -2.48 19.24 4.88
CA MET A 45 -3.22 17.97 4.90
C MET A 45 -2.57 16.90 4.02
N ARG A 46 -2.04 17.28 2.84
CA ARG A 46 -1.35 16.34 1.95
C ARG A 46 -0.03 15.85 2.53
N LEU A 47 0.72 16.73 3.19
CA LEU A 47 1.96 16.34 3.88
C LEU A 47 1.66 15.37 5.04
N ASP A 48 0.60 15.60 5.80
CA ASP A 48 0.17 14.70 6.88
C ASP A 48 -0.24 13.31 6.34
N GLN A 49 -0.98 13.28 5.22
CA GLN A 49 -1.33 12.05 4.53
C GLN A 49 -0.09 11.29 4.03
N ALA A 50 0.84 11.99 3.37
CA ALA A 50 2.10 11.42 2.91
C ALA A 50 2.92 10.82 4.07
N HIS A 51 2.97 11.52 5.21
CA HIS A 51 3.64 11.04 6.42
C HIS A 51 2.97 9.78 6.99
N SER A 52 1.63 9.72 7.02
CA SER A 52 0.89 8.55 7.48
C SER A 52 1.17 7.31 6.61
N VAL A 53 1.26 7.47 5.30
CA VAL A 53 1.60 6.38 4.36
C VAL A 53 3.01 5.85 4.64
N LEU A 54 4.01 6.72 4.78
CA LEU A 54 5.38 6.30 5.13
C LEU A 54 5.42 5.55 6.47
N HIS A 55 4.72 6.07 7.47
CA HIS A 55 4.70 5.44 8.79
C HIS A 55 4.07 4.04 8.74
N LYS A 56 3.04 3.82 7.92
CA LYS A 56 2.44 2.49 7.73
C LYS A 56 3.33 1.53 6.95
N ALA A 57 4.15 2.04 6.04
CA ALA A 57 5.06 1.22 5.24
C ALA A 57 6.32 0.80 6.01
N LEU A 58 6.73 1.57 7.01
CA LEU A 58 7.91 1.33 7.84
C LEU A 58 7.63 0.62 9.17
N GLY A 59 6.37 0.53 9.59
CA GLY A 59 5.92 -0.10 10.83
C GLY A 59 5.39 -1.52 10.64
#